data_AF-A0A7V9QCP2-F1
#
_entry.id   AF-A0A7V9QCP2-F1
#
_cell.length_a   1.000
_cell.length_b   1.000
_cell.length_c   1.000
_cell.angle_alpha   90.00
_cell.angle_beta   90.00
_cell.angle_gamma   90.00
#
_symmetry.space_group_name_H-M   'P 1'
#
loop_
_entity.id
_entity.type
_entity.pdbx_description
1 polymer ?
#
loop_
_entity_poly.entity_id
_entity_poly.type
_entity_poly.pdbx_seq_one_letter_code
_entity_poly.pdbx_strand_id
1 'polypeptide(L)'
;MNRHLADPMIVDRADERYPAGVRRRLGSEAPSPLVLRGKESLLSEQLHAVFCSLHPPADLVLSAIDRAHQLSTRRCAVIGGFQSPVEKLILKIMLSQGHPVVICAAREITGMRLTKDWGDAIAEGR
;
A
#
# COMPACT_ATOMS: atom_id res chain seq x y z
N MET A 1 6.48 20.70 2.65
CA MET A 1 5.22 19.95 2.70
C MET A 1 4.74 19.76 1.27
N ASN A 2 4.94 18.58 0.69
CA ASN A 2 4.75 18.34 -0.76
C ASN A 2 3.27 18.11 -1.08
N ARG A 3 2.52 19.19 -1.30
CA ARG A 3 1.08 19.13 -1.65
C ARG A 3 0.77 18.26 -2.87
N HIS A 4 1.72 18.11 -3.80
CA HIS A 4 1.52 17.36 -5.04
C HIS A 4 1.37 15.84 -4.86
N LEU A 5 1.88 15.26 -3.76
CA LEU A 5 1.75 13.81 -3.52
C LEU A 5 0.32 13.41 -3.15
N ALA A 6 -0.50 14.36 -2.67
CA ALA A 6 -1.86 14.09 -2.24
C ALA A 6 -2.87 14.10 -3.40
N ASP A 7 -2.49 14.54 -4.59
CA ASP A 7 -3.38 14.57 -5.75
C ASP A 7 -3.35 13.22 -6.49
N PRO A 8 -4.50 12.71 -6.95
CA PRO A 8 -4.53 11.49 -7.76
C PRO A 8 -3.76 11.68 -9.08
N MET A 9 -2.93 10.71 -9.43
CA MET A 9 -2.26 10.63 -10.73
C MET A 9 -2.77 9.43 -11.52
N ILE A 10 -2.90 9.60 -12.83
CA ILE A 10 -3.32 8.55 -13.76
C ILE A 10 -2.07 8.03 -14.46
N VAL A 11 -1.87 6.71 -14.44
CA VAL A 11 -0.71 6.02 -15.02
C VAL A 11 -1.20 4.93 -15.97
N ASP A 12 -0.97 5.13 -17.25
CA ASP A 12 -1.28 4.15 -18.30
C ASP A 12 -0.25 3.02 -18.36
N ARG A 13 -0.65 1.87 -18.92
CA ARG A 13 0.21 0.68 -19.05
C ARG A 13 1.54 0.91 -19.80
N ALA A 14 1.57 1.90 -20.70
CA ALA A 14 2.76 2.28 -21.46
C ALA A 14 3.70 3.21 -20.69
N ASP A 15 3.24 3.83 -19.60
CA ASP A 15 4.02 4.74 -18.78
C ASP A 15 5.14 3.97 -18.03
N GLU A 16 6.31 4.57 -17.90
CA GLU A 16 7.45 3.99 -17.17
C GLU A 16 7.17 3.81 -15.67
N ARG A 17 6.28 4.64 -15.12
CA ARG A 17 5.82 4.57 -13.71
C ARG A 17 4.84 3.42 -13.48
N TYR A 18 4.33 2.79 -14.55
CA TYR A 18 3.44 1.64 -14.42
C TYR A 18 4.19 0.44 -13.82
N PRO A 19 3.66 -0.23 -12.78
CA PRO A 19 4.38 -1.31 -12.11
C PRO A 19 4.73 -2.46 -13.07
N ALA A 20 6.02 -2.63 -13.37
CA ALA A 20 6.48 -3.64 -14.32
C ALA A 20 6.06 -5.07 -13.91
N GLY A 21 5.95 -5.34 -12.61
CA GLY A 21 5.47 -6.61 -12.08
C GLY A 21 4.01 -6.92 -12.40
N VAL A 22 3.14 -5.91 -12.50
CA VAL A 22 1.73 -6.07 -12.89
C VAL A 22 1.65 -6.32 -14.40
N ARG A 23 2.32 -5.48 -15.19
CA ARG A 23 2.40 -5.64 -16.65
C ARG A 23 2.92 -7.02 -17.06
N ARG A 24 4.00 -7.48 -16.41
CA ARG A 24 4.61 -8.78 -16.68
C ARG A 24 3.71 -9.96 -16.31
N ARG A 25 2.94 -9.87 -15.21
CA ARG A 25 2.11 -11.00 -14.72
C ARG A 25 0.76 -11.09 -15.40
N LEU A 26 0.14 -9.95 -15.72
CA LEU A 26 -1.24 -9.90 -16.24
C LEU A 26 -1.32 -9.62 -17.75
N GLY A 27 -0.26 -9.08 -18.37
CA GLY A 27 -0.22 -8.87 -19.82
C GLY A 27 -1.37 -7.99 -20.35
N SER A 28 -2.22 -8.55 -21.21
CA SER A 28 -3.41 -7.88 -21.75
C SER A 28 -4.45 -7.57 -20.69
N GLU A 29 -4.55 -8.42 -19.66
CA GLU A 29 -5.52 -8.32 -18.56
C GLU A 29 -5.08 -7.33 -17.46
N ALA A 30 -3.90 -6.72 -17.61
CA ALA A 30 -3.41 -5.73 -16.67
C ALA A 30 -4.34 -4.50 -16.67
N PRO A 31 -4.86 -4.07 -15.50
CA PRO A 31 -5.77 -2.93 -15.44
C PRO A 31 -5.06 -1.66 -15.93
N SER A 32 -5.72 -0.91 -16.81
CA SER A 32 -5.22 0.38 -17.32
C SER A 32 -6.40 1.33 -17.59
N PRO A 33 -6.30 2.60 -17.17
CA PRO A 33 -5.20 3.17 -16.39
C PRO A 33 -5.23 2.73 -14.93
N LEU A 34 -4.09 2.88 -14.22
CA LEU A 34 -4.05 2.87 -12.76
C LEU A 34 -4.24 4.31 -12.24
N VAL A 35 -5.00 4.45 -11.17
CA VAL A 35 -5.05 5.70 -10.41
C VAL A 35 -4.22 5.51 -9.15
N LEU A 36 -3.21 6.36 -8.98
CA LEU A 36 -2.30 6.34 -7.82
C LEU A 36 -2.47 7.62 -7.01
N ARG A 37 -2.13 7.56 -5.73
CA ARG A 37 -2.12 8.71 -4.83
C ARG A 37 -1.00 8.50 -3.81
N GLY A 38 -0.08 9.45 -3.69
CA GLY A 38 1.16 9.30 -2.94
C GLY A 38 2.39 9.16 -3.83
N LYS A 39 3.45 8.55 -3.29
CA LYS A 39 4.75 8.40 -3.96
C LYS A 39 4.76 7.15 -4.86
N GLU A 40 4.69 7.36 -6.16
CA GLU A 40 4.64 6.32 -7.18
C GLU A 40 5.91 5.47 -7.23
N SER A 41 7.07 6.05 -6.88
CA SER A 41 8.35 5.33 -6.93
C SER A 41 8.39 4.11 -5.99
N LEU A 42 7.54 4.07 -4.95
CA LEU A 42 7.39 2.91 -4.06
C LEU A 42 6.99 1.65 -4.84
N LEU A 43 6.26 1.79 -5.96
CA LEU A 43 5.82 0.67 -6.78
C LEU A 43 6.97 0.00 -7.55
N SER A 44 8.13 0.65 -7.62
CA SER A 44 9.36 0.12 -8.21
C SER A 44 10.28 -0.53 -7.18
N GLU A 45 9.99 -0.39 -5.89
CA GLU A 45 10.78 -0.99 -4.81
C GLU A 45 10.46 -2.48 -4.61
N GLN A 46 11.22 -3.15 -3.74
CA GLN A 46 10.84 -4.46 -3.26
C GLN A 46 9.59 -4.34 -2.37
N LEU A 47 8.49 -4.97 -2.80
CA LEU A 47 7.23 -4.96 -2.08
C LEU A 47 6.98 -6.29 -1.37
N HIS A 48 6.64 -6.24 -0.08
CA HIS A 48 6.20 -7.40 0.67
C HIS A 48 4.68 -7.37 0.83
N ALA A 49 4.00 -8.36 0.23
CA ALA A 49 2.56 -8.46 0.31
C ALA A 49 2.10 -8.93 1.70
N VAL A 50 1.16 -8.22 2.29
CA VAL A 50 0.44 -8.62 3.50
C VAL A 50 -1.02 -8.86 3.13
N PHE A 51 -1.50 -10.06 3.44
CA PHE A 51 -2.90 -10.44 3.29
C PHE A 51 -3.28 -11.46 4.37
N CYS A 52 -4.56 -11.48 4.74
CA CYS A 52 -5.09 -12.40 5.75
C CYS A 52 -6.58 -12.66 5.47
N SER A 53 -7.10 -13.79 5.96
CA SER A 53 -8.54 -14.07 5.96
C SER A 53 -9.31 -12.93 6.66
N LEU A 54 -10.55 -12.67 6.23
CA LEU A 54 -11.44 -11.70 6.88
C LEU A 54 -11.81 -12.13 8.31
N HIS A 55 -11.86 -13.45 8.55
CA HIS A 55 -12.19 -14.05 9.85
C HIS A 55 -11.02 -14.91 10.34
N PRO A 56 -9.88 -14.30 10.73
CA PRO A 56 -8.77 -15.05 11.29
C PRO A 56 -9.10 -15.48 12.73
N PRO A 57 -8.63 -16.65 13.18
CA PRO A 57 -8.71 -17.00 14.60
C PRO A 57 -7.94 -15.98 15.46
N ALA A 58 -8.41 -15.80 16.71
CA ALA A 58 -7.97 -14.70 17.58
C ALA A 58 -6.49 -14.78 17.99
N ASP A 59 -5.93 -15.98 18.02
CA ASP A 59 -4.52 -16.25 18.32
C ASP A 59 -3.55 -15.69 17.26
N LEU A 60 -4.01 -15.46 16.03
CA LEU A 60 -3.20 -14.84 14.98
C LEU A 60 -2.86 -13.37 15.24
N VAL A 61 -3.53 -12.70 16.19
CA VAL A 61 -3.28 -11.30 16.52
C VAL A 61 -1.85 -11.09 17.02
N LEU A 62 -1.36 -11.93 17.93
CA LEU A 62 0.00 -11.82 18.47
C LEU A 62 1.04 -12.08 17.38
N SER A 63 0.84 -13.15 16.59
CA SER A 63 1.69 -13.46 15.44
C SER A 63 1.74 -12.32 14.41
N ALA A 64 0.64 -11.60 14.22
CA ALA A 64 0.59 -10.45 13.32
C ALA A 64 1.40 -9.25 13.84
N ILE A 65 1.39 -9.01 15.16
CA ILE A 65 2.22 -7.98 15.80
C ILE A 65 3.70 -8.33 15.62
N ASP A 66 4.09 -9.57 15.91
CA ASP A 66 5.47 -10.03 15.71
C ASP A 66 5.88 -9.89 14.24
N ARG A 67 4.98 -10.24 13.31
CA ARG A 67 5.24 -10.10 11.87
C ARG A 67 5.38 -8.66 11.45
N ALA A 68 4.57 -7.74 11.99
CA ALA A 68 4.70 -6.32 11.74
C ALA A 68 6.08 -5.81 12.18
N HIS A 69 6.53 -6.15 13.39
CA HIS A 69 7.87 -5.77 13.86
C HIS A 69 8.99 -6.36 13.00
N GLN A 70 8.87 -7.62 12.57
CA GLN A 70 9.83 -8.22 11.66
C GLN A 70 9.86 -7.52 10.30
N LEU A 71 8.72 -7.05 9.80
CA LEU A 71 8.65 -6.33 8.53
C LEU A 71 9.24 -4.93 8.63
N SER A 72 9.01 -4.21 9.74
CA SER A 72 9.54 -2.84 9.88
C SER A 72 11.06 -2.76 9.99
N THR A 73 11.72 -3.86 10.37
CA THR A 73 13.18 -3.97 10.33
C THR A 73 13.76 -4.20 8.92
N ARG A 74 12.92 -4.52 7.94
CA ARG A 74 13.36 -4.75 6.55
C ARG A 74 13.36 -3.44 5.76
N ARG A 75 14.24 -3.35 4.77
CA ARG A 75 14.28 -2.22 3.81
C ARG A 75 13.39 -2.49 2.59
N CYS A 76 12.13 -2.80 2.81
CA CYS A 76 11.13 -3.02 1.76
C CYS A 76 9.84 -2.31 2.13
N ALA A 77 9.05 -1.87 1.15
CA ALA A 77 7.70 -1.37 1.44
C ALA A 77 6.70 -2.53 1.57
N VAL A 78 5.67 -2.34 2.38
CA VAL A 78 4.59 -3.31 2.56
C VAL A 78 3.43 -2.97 1.63
N ILE A 79 2.85 -3.96 0.94
CA ILE A 79 1.70 -3.78 0.05
C ILE A 79 0.51 -4.64 0.50
N GLY A 80 -0.70 -4.11 0.46
CA GLY A 80 -1.89 -4.88 0.83
C GLY A 80 -3.21 -4.16 0.59
N GLY A 81 -4.30 -4.91 0.71
CA GLY A 81 -5.66 -4.34 0.67
C GLY A 81 -6.14 -3.84 2.03
N PHE A 82 -5.56 -4.35 3.12
CA PHE A 82 -5.86 -3.96 4.51
C PHE A 82 -7.34 -4.03 4.88
N GLN A 83 -8.00 -5.11 4.47
CA GLN A 83 -9.46 -5.27 4.63
C GLN A 83 -9.81 -6.03 5.93
N SER A 84 -9.00 -7.01 6.32
CA SER A 84 -9.20 -7.80 7.54
C SER A 84 -8.75 -7.06 8.81
N PRO A 85 -9.26 -7.44 10.00
CA PRO A 85 -8.83 -6.85 11.27
C PRO A 85 -7.32 -6.99 11.50
N VAL A 86 -6.74 -8.12 11.12
CA VAL A 86 -5.29 -8.40 11.25
C VAL A 86 -4.48 -7.52 10.31
N GLU A 87 -4.90 -7.38 9.04
CA GLU A 87 -4.18 -6.51 8.11
C GLU A 87 -4.23 -5.04 8.58
N LYS A 88 -5.40 -4.57 9.06
CA LYS A 88 -5.56 -3.21 9.59
C LYS A 88 -4.66 -2.94 10.81
N LEU A 89 -4.47 -3.94 11.66
CA LEU A 89 -3.52 -3.87 12.78
C LEU A 89 -2.09 -3.68 12.27
N ILE A 90 -1.65 -4.48 11.29
CA ILE A 90 -0.33 -4.36 10.68
C ILE A 90 -0.16 -2.97 10.04
N LEU A 91 -1.16 -2.50 9.27
CA LEU A 91 -1.15 -1.15 8.68
C LEU A 91 -0.92 -0.07 9.74
N LYS A 92 -1.64 -0.14 10.86
CA LYS A 92 -1.51 0.83 11.95
C LYS A 92 -0.09 0.85 12.53
N ILE A 93 0.52 -0.32 12.70
CA ILE A 93 1.90 -0.45 13.19
C ILE A 93 2.90 0.11 12.16
N MET A 94 2.72 -0.20 10.88
CA MET A 94 3.61 0.32 9.82
C MET A 94 3.55 1.84 9.74
N LEU A 95 2.34 2.40 9.75
CA LEU A 95 2.13 3.85 9.69
C LEU A 95 2.72 4.56 10.90
N SER A 96 2.57 4.01 12.11
CA SER A 96 3.13 4.61 13.34
C SER A 96 4.65 4.53 13.41
N GLN A 97 5.26 3.54 12.76
CA GLN A 97 6.71 3.35 12.71
C GLN A 97 7.39 4.11 11.56
N GLY A 98 6.65 4.88 10.76
CA GLY A 98 7.22 5.60 9.62
C GLY A 98 7.58 4.68 8.44
N HIS A 99 7.12 3.43 8.44
CA HIS A 99 7.47 2.45 7.42
C HIS A 99 6.66 2.71 6.12
N PRO A 100 7.26 2.53 4.92
CA PRO A 100 6.57 2.78 3.66
C PRO A 100 5.49 1.73 3.37
N VAL A 101 4.32 2.18 2.90
CA VAL A 101 3.15 1.34 2.67
C VAL A 101 2.47 1.68 1.34
N VAL A 102 2.14 0.65 0.57
CA VAL A 102 1.28 0.74 -0.60
C VAL A 102 -0.08 0.10 -0.28
N ILE A 103 -1.14 0.89 -0.40
CA ILE A 103 -2.52 0.41 -0.20
C ILE A 103 -3.19 0.16 -1.55
N CYS A 104 -3.52 -1.09 -1.84
CA CYS A 104 -4.33 -1.47 -2.99
C CYS A 104 -5.81 -1.30 -2.64
N ALA A 105 -6.38 -0.15 -2.98
CA ALA A 105 -7.79 0.12 -2.72
C ALA A 105 -8.71 -0.79 -3.57
N ALA A 106 -9.72 -1.38 -2.92
CA ALA A 106 -10.75 -2.17 -3.60
C ALA A 106 -11.85 -1.32 -4.26
N ARG A 107 -11.75 0.01 -4.16
CA ARG A 107 -12.71 1.00 -4.68
C ARG A 107 -11.94 2.18 -5.25
N GLU A 108 -12.61 3.00 -6.05
CA GLU A 108 -12.04 4.22 -6.64
C GLU A 108 -11.44 5.15 -5.57
N ILE A 109 -10.27 5.72 -5.85
CA ILE A 109 -9.53 6.56 -4.89
C ILE A 109 -9.65 8.07 -5.14
N THR A 110 -10.15 8.50 -6.30
CA THR A 110 -10.24 9.92 -6.70
C THR A 110 -11.07 10.74 -5.70
N GLY A 111 -12.22 10.21 -5.27
CA GLY A 111 -13.11 10.81 -4.27
C GLY A 111 -12.91 10.31 -2.84
N MET A 112 -11.87 9.51 -2.58
CA MET A 112 -11.67 8.89 -1.27
C MET A 112 -11.18 9.93 -0.25
N ARG A 113 -11.91 10.03 0.87
CA ARG A 113 -11.48 10.83 2.02
C ARG A 113 -10.31 10.12 2.71
N LEU A 114 -9.14 10.75 2.70
CA LEU A 114 -8.00 10.29 3.48
C LEU A 114 -8.25 10.51 4.96
N THR A 115 -7.89 9.53 5.78
CA THR A 115 -7.72 9.76 7.21
C THR A 115 -6.50 10.66 7.42
N LYS A 116 -6.40 11.27 8.61
CA LYS A 116 -5.26 12.12 8.95
C LYS A 116 -3.93 11.37 8.80
N ASP A 117 -3.84 10.18 9.38
CA ASP A 117 -2.62 9.35 9.34
C ASP A 117 -2.17 9.03 7.89
N TRP A 118 -3.11 8.81 6.97
CA TRP A 118 -2.79 8.55 5.57
C TRP A 118 -2.31 9.82 4.86
N GLY A 119 -2.96 10.96 5.13
CA GLY A 119 -2.54 12.25 4.60
C GLY A 119 -1.14 12.64 5.07
N ASP A 120 -0.84 12.43 6.35
CA ASP A 120 0.47 12.69 6.95
C ASP A 120 1.55 11.78 6.32
N ALA A 121 1.28 10.47 6.21
CA ALA A 121 2.19 9.52 5.55
C ALA A 121 2.46 9.87 4.07
N ILE A 122 1.41 10.23 3.31
CA ILE A 122 1.54 10.66 1.91
C ILE A 122 2.39 11.95 1.82
N ALA A 123 2.18 12.91 2.72
CA ALA A 123 2.96 14.15 2.75
C ALA A 123 4.44 13.91 3.07
N GLU A 124 4.73 12.85 3.83
CA GLU A 124 6.08 12.35 4.15
C GLU A 124 6.67 11.48 3.01
N GLY A 125 5.89 11.14 1.99
CA GLY A 125 6.33 10.36 0.84
C GLY A 125 6.55 8.88 1.15
N ARG A 126 5.69 8.30 1.98
CA ARG A 126 5.75 6.91 2.43
C ARG A 126 4.39 6.21 2.37
#